data_AF-A0A915DK84-F1
#
_entry.id   AF-A0A915DK84-F1
#
_cell.length_a   1.000
_cell.length_b   1.000
_cell.length_c   1.000
_cell.angle_alpha   90.00
_cell.angle_beta   90.00
_cell.angle_gamma   90.00
#
_symmetry.space_group_name_H-M   'P 1'
#
loop_
_entity.id
_entity.type
_entity.pdbx_description
1 polymer ?
#
loop_
_entity_poly.entity_id
_entity_poly.type
_entity_poly.pdbx_seq_one_letter_code
_entity_poly.pdbx_strand_id
1 'polypeptide(L)'
;MADLNMALSPFDCFKRPQPSTPRNTSVIVRDYLHEDSLLWSVPRKEVVKLRFAHIQNPLNSKWALWYITEEDKVRSWYDRLQLAVCIKNIEQFWALYAFVLRPYELPTTSAYCLFKDGIRPVWTDKSNINGGQWAISILKSQDEFLNGKSDHIKKLSKYWKTFLIALAGDQLEGYTEFICGAVITIDHDKDEVALWISDVSNDKSTGIGNILKQLLKLANDENLKFEKHPLTISPVLTVYGLSQLNFNCERVFNLMCLYGDCLKVLFSRDGTCMIQMRNGEQAQNVIDHLSACKVFGKEISFVSMRKTEIRQPIKECIFKMPGGFSSFADYSDSPHLRFSYQENLWKVLLQKPTYSLIFLNAPAAMTTSRIRKIFEKHGIRPKQSSIKEKNHLTSSGFVIFSTVEEAIKALIFCNHTSIVEAYQKNAYTLQLGFATTD
;
A
#
# COMPACT_ATOMS: atom_id res chain seq x y z
N MET A 1 -65.09 6.28 10.13
CA MET A 1 -63.75 5.75 10.41
C MET A 1 -62.83 6.27 9.34
N ALA A 2 -61.96 7.20 9.72
CA ALA A 2 -60.84 7.64 8.91
C ALA A 2 -59.77 6.54 8.95
N ASP A 3 -59.07 6.29 7.85
CA ASP A 3 -57.74 5.70 7.91
C ASP A 3 -56.81 6.34 6.89
N LEU A 4 -55.72 6.86 7.45
CA LEU A 4 -54.58 7.48 6.80
C LEU A 4 -53.88 6.45 5.89
N ASN A 5 -53.75 6.76 4.61
CA ASN A 5 -52.67 6.22 3.77
C ASN A 5 -52.26 7.27 2.72
N MET A 6 -51.73 8.40 3.21
CA MET A 6 -50.84 9.24 2.42
C MET A 6 -49.42 8.76 2.69
N ALA A 7 -48.95 7.79 1.91
CA ALA A 7 -47.51 7.56 1.79
C ALA A 7 -46.93 8.76 1.03
N LEU A 8 -46.32 9.70 1.76
CA LEU A 8 -45.49 10.74 1.16
C LEU A 8 -44.45 10.05 0.27
N SER A 9 -44.39 10.40 -1.01
CA SER A 9 -43.29 9.93 -1.82
C SER A 9 -41.99 10.54 -1.27
N PRO A 10 -40.84 9.86 -1.32
CA PRO A 10 -39.56 10.46 -0.94
C PRO A 10 -39.25 11.76 -1.70
N PHE A 11 -39.99 12.05 -2.78
CA PHE A 11 -39.86 13.24 -3.62
C PHE A 11 -40.79 14.40 -3.23
N ASP A 12 -41.73 14.20 -2.31
CA ASP A 12 -42.53 15.31 -1.76
C ASP A 12 -41.73 16.15 -0.77
N CYS A 13 -40.68 15.58 -0.17
CA CYS A 13 -39.78 16.29 0.73
C CYS A 13 -38.79 17.21 -0.03
N PHE A 14 -38.45 16.86 -1.27
CA PHE A 14 -37.63 17.70 -2.18
C PHE A 14 -38.39 18.82 -2.90
N LYS A 15 -39.66 19.10 -2.56
CA LYS A 15 -40.44 20.21 -3.14
C LYS A 15 -40.04 21.57 -2.51
N ARG A 16 -39.02 22.18 -3.13
CA ARG A 16 -38.59 23.61 -3.18
C ARG A 16 -39.16 24.63 -2.17
N PRO A 17 -38.28 25.53 -1.71
CA PRO A 17 -38.40 26.97 -1.95
C PRO A 17 -37.75 27.35 -3.29
N GLN A 18 -38.35 28.30 -4.02
CA GLN A 18 -37.88 28.83 -5.32
C GLN A 18 -36.42 29.36 -5.27
N PRO A 19 -35.72 29.43 -6.42
CA PRO A 19 -34.33 29.85 -6.45
C PRO A 19 -34.22 31.37 -6.28
N SER A 20 -33.58 31.80 -5.20
CA SER A 20 -32.97 33.12 -5.10
C SER A 20 -31.56 32.93 -4.57
N THR A 21 -30.59 33.40 -5.36
CA THR A 21 -29.13 33.45 -5.16
C THR A 21 -28.34 32.13 -5.12
N PRO A 22 -27.10 32.10 -5.63
CA PRO A 22 -26.19 30.96 -5.47
C PRO A 22 -25.93 30.74 -3.98
N ARG A 23 -26.46 29.64 -3.43
CA ARG A 23 -26.27 29.27 -2.02
C ARG A 23 -24.94 28.55 -1.85
N ASN A 24 -24.27 28.81 -0.75
CA ASN A 24 -23.05 28.10 -0.35
C ASN A 24 -23.34 26.57 -0.25
N THR A 25 -22.45 25.75 -0.80
CA THR A 25 -22.49 24.28 -0.71
C THR A 25 -22.69 23.77 0.71
N SER A 26 -22.12 24.47 1.71
CA SER A 26 -22.28 24.13 3.13
C SER A 26 -23.73 24.22 3.61
N VAL A 27 -24.50 25.17 3.10
CA VAL A 27 -25.91 25.37 3.41
C VAL A 27 -26.76 24.30 2.74
N ILE A 28 -26.50 24.01 1.46
CA ILE A 28 -27.23 22.99 0.72
C ILE A 28 -27.02 21.61 1.36
N VAL A 29 -25.79 21.22 1.68
CA VAL A 29 -25.54 19.91 2.32
C VAL A 29 -26.25 19.81 3.68
N ARG A 30 -26.33 20.91 4.45
CA ARG A 30 -27.05 20.94 5.73
C ARG A 30 -28.56 20.82 5.58
N ASP A 31 -29.15 21.50 4.60
CA ASP A 31 -30.60 21.46 4.34
C ASP A 31 -31.07 20.02 4.03
N TYR A 32 -30.23 19.22 3.35
CA TYR A 32 -30.52 17.81 3.03
C TYR A 32 -30.37 16.84 4.23
N LEU A 33 -29.72 17.26 5.33
CA LEU A 33 -29.55 16.40 6.52
C LEU A 33 -30.83 16.26 7.35
N HIS A 34 -31.77 17.21 7.24
CA HIS A 34 -33.02 17.18 8.00
C HIS A 34 -33.99 16.06 7.56
N GLU A 35 -33.71 15.35 6.46
CA GLU A 35 -34.52 14.25 5.92
C GLU A 35 -33.89 12.86 6.09
N ASP A 36 -32.84 12.73 6.92
CA ASP A 36 -32.13 11.47 7.20
C ASP A 36 -33.05 10.29 7.58
N SER A 37 -34.18 10.56 8.25
CA SER A 37 -35.16 9.55 8.68
C SER A 37 -35.98 8.94 7.54
N LEU A 38 -36.14 9.65 6.42
CA LEU A 38 -37.02 9.27 5.31
C LEU A 38 -36.28 8.50 4.22
N LEU A 39 -34.99 8.79 4.01
CA LEU A 39 -34.16 8.05 3.06
C LEU A 39 -33.92 6.58 3.49
N TRP A 40 -34.05 6.28 4.79
CA TRP A 40 -33.73 4.97 5.37
C TRP A 40 -34.88 3.97 5.41
N SER A 41 -36.12 4.41 5.22
CA SER A 41 -37.32 3.55 5.33
C SER A 41 -37.77 2.94 3.99
N VAL A 42 -37.11 3.30 2.87
CA VAL A 42 -37.55 2.89 1.52
C VAL A 42 -37.04 1.48 1.17
N PRO A 43 -37.93 0.50 0.91
CA PRO A 43 -37.54 -0.84 0.50
C PRO A 43 -36.88 -0.82 -0.88
N ARG A 44 -35.67 -1.36 -0.98
CA ARG A 44 -34.88 -1.41 -2.22
C ARG A 44 -35.33 -2.59 -3.09
N LYS A 45 -36.31 -2.40 -3.98
CA LYS A 45 -36.78 -3.48 -4.87
C LYS A 45 -36.76 -3.19 -6.37
N GLU A 46 -36.65 -1.95 -6.84
CA GLU A 46 -36.58 -1.66 -8.28
C GLU A 46 -35.69 -0.46 -8.65
N VAL A 47 -35.12 -0.50 -9.86
CA VAL A 47 -34.31 0.57 -10.45
C VAL A 47 -35.25 1.63 -11.03
N VAL A 48 -35.31 2.81 -10.40
CA VAL A 48 -36.08 3.95 -10.90
C VAL A 48 -35.23 4.76 -11.89
N LYS A 49 -35.77 5.04 -13.09
CA LYS A 49 -35.16 6.00 -14.04
C LYS A 49 -35.30 7.43 -13.48
N LEU A 50 -34.21 7.96 -12.95
CA LEU A 50 -34.13 9.35 -12.46
C LEU A 50 -34.11 10.35 -13.63
N ARG A 51 -34.97 11.38 -13.57
CA ARG A 51 -34.89 12.56 -14.45
C ARG A 51 -34.41 13.75 -13.62
N PHE A 52 -33.12 14.10 -13.75
CA PHE A 52 -32.59 15.32 -13.16
C PHE A 52 -32.96 16.51 -14.04
N ALA A 53 -33.89 17.35 -13.59
CA ALA A 53 -34.13 18.64 -14.23
C ALA A 53 -32.95 19.59 -13.90
N HIS A 54 -31.95 19.64 -14.77
CA HIS A 54 -30.98 20.74 -15.01
C HIS A 54 -30.57 21.65 -13.82
N ILE A 55 -30.31 21.09 -12.63
CA ILE A 55 -29.56 21.78 -11.58
C ILE A 55 -28.42 20.83 -11.21
N GLN A 56 -27.20 21.22 -11.57
CA GLN A 56 -25.99 20.59 -11.02
C GLN A 56 -25.53 21.51 -9.92
N ASN A 57 -25.59 21.07 -8.67
CA ASN A 57 -24.96 21.80 -7.58
C ASN A 57 -23.52 21.29 -7.45
N PRO A 58 -22.51 21.96 -8.07
CA PRO A 58 -21.14 21.46 -8.08
C PRO A 58 -20.60 21.43 -6.65
N LEU A 59 -19.80 20.42 -6.34
CA LEU A 59 -18.98 20.42 -5.14
C LEU A 59 -17.79 21.35 -5.34
N ASN A 60 -17.30 21.98 -4.26
CA ASN A 60 -16.12 22.84 -4.33
C ASN A 60 -14.87 22.07 -4.81
N SER A 61 -14.75 20.80 -4.40
CA SER A 61 -13.73 19.87 -4.89
C SER A 61 -14.37 18.65 -5.54
N LYS A 62 -13.71 18.09 -6.55
CA LYS A 62 -14.02 16.75 -7.06
C LYS A 62 -13.40 15.72 -6.12
N TRP A 63 -14.12 14.64 -5.86
CA TRP A 63 -13.68 13.59 -4.95
C TRP A 63 -13.71 12.24 -5.65
N ALA A 64 -12.80 11.35 -5.24
CA ALA A 64 -12.67 9.98 -5.68
C ALA A 64 -12.83 9.06 -4.46
N LEU A 65 -13.82 8.17 -4.51
CA LEU A 65 -13.98 7.12 -3.51
C LEU A 65 -13.17 5.90 -3.94
N TRP A 66 -12.29 5.46 -3.05
CA TRP A 66 -11.52 4.22 -3.16
C TRP A 66 -11.98 3.24 -2.09
N TYR A 67 -11.78 1.96 -2.34
CA TYR A 67 -12.12 0.91 -1.40
C TYR A 67 -11.12 -0.25 -1.44
N ILE A 68 -11.11 -1.01 -0.34
CA ILE A 68 -10.40 -2.28 -0.20
C ILE A 68 -11.40 -3.31 0.30
N THR A 69 -11.60 -4.38 -0.46
CA THR A 69 -12.38 -5.57 -0.06
C THR A 69 -11.49 -6.65 0.56
N GLU A 70 -12.11 -7.60 1.26
CA GLU A 70 -11.44 -8.80 1.80
C GLU A 70 -10.90 -9.77 0.74
N GLU A 71 -11.36 -9.62 -0.50
CA GLU A 71 -10.95 -10.47 -1.61
C GLU A 71 -9.44 -10.35 -1.85
N ASP A 72 -8.78 -11.47 -2.17
CA ASP A 72 -7.34 -11.55 -2.44
C ASP A 72 -6.41 -11.12 -1.27
N LYS A 73 -6.53 -11.77 -0.10
CA LYS A 73 -5.59 -11.61 1.05
C LYS A 73 -4.10 -11.80 0.70
N VAL A 74 -3.80 -12.38 -0.47
CA VAL A 74 -2.45 -12.58 -1.01
C VAL A 74 -1.85 -11.28 -1.59
N ARG A 75 -2.69 -10.29 -1.95
CA ARG A 75 -2.27 -9.01 -2.56
C ARG A 75 -2.06 -7.92 -1.52
N SER A 76 -1.24 -6.92 -1.87
CA SER A 76 -0.99 -5.80 -0.97
C SER A 76 -2.20 -4.96 -0.67
N TRP A 77 -2.17 -4.25 0.46
CA TRP A 77 -3.13 -3.17 0.72
C TRP A 77 -3.21 -2.19 -0.47
N TYR A 78 -2.08 -1.90 -1.12
CA TYR A 78 -1.95 -0.93 -2.21
C TYR A 78 -2.47 -1.48 -3.54
N ASP A 79 -2.35 -2.78 -3.75
CA ASP A 79 -2.83 -3.50 -4.94
C ASP A 79 -4.32 -3.86 -4.80
N ARG A 80 -4.81 -4.01 -3.56
CA ARG A 80 -6.24 -4.16 -3.25
C ARG A 80 -7.01 -2.84 -3.27
N LEU A 81 -6.31 -1.71 -3.25
CA LEU A 81 -6.91 -0.38 -3.30
C LEU A 81 -7.47 -0.10 -4.69
N GLN A 82 -8.79 -0.09 -4.80
CA GLN A 82 -9.51 0.09 -6.06
C GLN A 82 -10.30 1.40 -6.07
N LEU A 83 -10.28 2.11 -7.19
CA LEU A 83 -11.13 3.28 -7.40
C LEU A 83 -12.56 2.80 -7.68
N ALA A 84 -13.52 3.20 -6.84
CA ALA A 84 -14.94 2.93 -7.06
C ALA A 84 -15.56 3.94 -8.01
N VAL A 85 -15.48 5.24 -7.67
CA VAL A 85 -16.20 6.29 -8.40
C VAL A 85 -15.64 7.68 -8.10
N CYS A 86 -15.76 8.59 -9.08
CA CYS A 86 -15.49 10.01 -8.89
C CYS A 86 -16.81 10.81 -8.83
N ILE A 87 -16.94 11.69 -7.85
CA ILE A 87 -18.08 12.57 -7.63
C ILE A 87 -17.68 14.04 -7.80
N LYS A 88 -18.56 14.82 -8.43
CA LYS A 88 -18.32 16.24 -8.76
C LYS A 88 -19.49 17.18 -8.39
N ASN A 89 -20.61 16.65 -7.93
CA ASN A 89 -21.78 17.43 -7.52
C ASN A 89 -22.50 16.79 -6.32
N ILE A 90 -23.38 17.56 -5.69
CA ILE A 90 -24.09 17.16 -4.46
C ILE A 90 -25.00 15.95 -4.71
N GLU A 91 -25.62 15.86 -5.88
CA GLU A 91 -26.51 14.75 -6.23
C GLU A 91 -25.74 13.42 -6.31
N GLN A 92 -24.55 13.44 -6.89
CA GLN A 92 -23.65 12.29 -6.92
C GLN A 92 -23.12 11.93 -5.53
N PHE A 93 -22.86 12.92 -4.67
CA PHE A 93 -22.48 12.66 -3.28
C PHE A 93 -23.58 11.91 -2.52
N TRP A 94 -24.83 12.36 -2.60
CA TRP A 94 -25.94 11.69 -1.91
C TRP A 94 -26.26 10.32 -2.51
N ALA A 95 -26.16 10.17 -3.83
CA ALA A 95 -26.25 8.86 -4.47
C ALA A 95 -25.17 7.92 -3.94
N LEU A 96 -23.90 8.35 -3.93
CA LEU A 96 -22.79 7.58 -3.36
C LEU A 96 -23.10 7.16 -1.92
N TYR A 97 -23.46 8.13 -1.08
CA TYR A 97 -23.73 7.93 0.34
C TYR A 97 -24.92 6.99 0.61
N ALA A 98 -25.88 6.91 -0.31
CA ALA A 98 -27.03 6.03 -0.22
C ALA A 98 -26.72 4.57 -0.65
N PHE A 99 -25.80 4.39 -1.61
CA PHE A 99 -25.54 3.09 -2.23
C PHE A 99 -24.31 2.35 -1.71
N VAL A 100 -23.37 3.00 -1.02
CA VAL A 100 -22.23 2.31 -0.41
C VAL A 100 -22.62 1.61 0.89
N LEU A 101 -21.97 0.47 1.18
CA LEU A 101 -22.09 -0.19 2.48
C LEU A 101 -21.70 0.76 3.61
N ARG A 102 -22.38 0.65 4.74
CA ARG A 102 -22.01 1.39 5.95
C ARG A 102 -20.72 0.80 6.54
N PRO A 103 -19.88 1.58 7.22
CA PRO A 103 -18.65 1.04 7.81
C PRO A 103 -18.90 -0.13 8.77
N TYR A 104 -20.01 -0.14 9.50
CA TYR A 104 -20.40 -1.26 10.37
C TYR A 104 -20.85 -2.53 9.62
N GLU A 105 -21.09 -2.44 8.32
CA GLU A 105 -21.43 -3.56 7.42
C GLU A 105 -20.19 -4.08 6.68
N LEU A 106 -19.03 -3.41 6.83
CA LEU A 106 -17.81 -3.81 6.16
C LEU A 106 -17.17 -5.04 6.82
N PRO A 107 -16.62 -5.98 6.02
CA PRO A 107 -15.78 -7.05 6.53
C PRO A 107 -14.53 -6.52 7.22
N THR A 108 -13.95 -7.33 8.11
CA THR A 108 -12.65 -7.01 8.72
C THR A 108 -11.55 -7.02 7.66
N THR A 109 -10.54 -6.15 7.79
CA THR A 109 -9.49 -5.86 6.79
C THR A 109 -9.96 -5.06 5.56
N SER A 110 -11.05 -4.31 5.70
CA SER A 110 -11.60 -3.43 4.66
C SER A 110 -11.31 -1.96 4.95
N ALA A 111 -11.34 -1.13 3.90
CA ALA A 111 -11.21 0.32 4.03
C ALA A 111 -12.05 1.06 2.98
N TYR A 112 -12.51 2.26 3.35
CA TYR A 112 -12.96 3.28 2.39
C TYR A 112 -12.11 4.52 2.51
N CYS A 113 -11.79 5.12 1.36
CA CYS A 113 -11.00 6.35 1.28
C CYS A 113 -11.69 7.34 0.34
N LEU A 114 -12.14 8.50 0.82
CA LEU A 114 -12.63 9.58 -0.03
C LEU A 114 -11.55 10.65 -0.14
N PHE A 115 -10.92 10.77 -1.30
CA PHE A 115 -9.80 11.69 -1.55
C PHE A 115 -10.13 12.67 -2.66
N LYS A 116 -9.50 13.84 -2.66
CA LYS A 116 -9.64 14.75 -3.80
C LYS A 116 -9.19 14.05 -5.09
N ASP A 117 -9.89 14.36 -6.17
CA ASP A 117 -9.57 13.83 -7.50
C ASP A 117 -8.09 14.12 -7.85
N GLY A 118 -7.38 13.10 -8.30
CA GLY A 118 -5.93 13.14 -8.58
C GLY A 118 -5.00 12.91 -7.38
N ILE A 119 -5.50 12.75 -6.16
CA ILE A 119 -4.70 12.34 -4.98
C ILE A 119 -4.99 10.88 -4.67
N ARG A 120 -3.97 10.02 -4.68
CA ARG A 120 -4.13 8.62 -4.26
C ARG A 120 -4.12 8.54 -2.73
N PRO A 121 -4.94 7.67 -2.11
CA PRO A 121 -4.99 7.51 -0.66
C PRO A 121 -3.81 6.66 -0.14
N VAL A 122 -2.60 7.01 -0.56
CA VAL A 122 -1.35 6.39 -0.15
C VAL A 122 -0.44 7.48 0.38
N TRP A 123 0.27 7.22 1.47
CA TRP A 123 1.10 8.26 2.09
C TRP A 123 2.28 8.68 1.19
N THR A 124 2.67 7.83 0.24
CA THR A 124 3.71 8.13 -0.77
C THR A 124 3.25 9.05 -1.89
N ASP A 125 1.95 9.38 -1.97
CA ASP A 125 1.48 10.39 -2.91
C ASP A 125 2.14 11.74 -2.61
N LYS A 126 2.50 12.48 -3.65
CA LYS A 126 3.16 13.80 -3.54
C LYS A 126 2.42 14.77 -2.61
N SER A 127 1.09 14.66 -2.54
CA SER A 127 0.26 15.51 -1.70
C SER A 127 0.22 15.05 -0.23
N ASN A 128 0.61 13.79 0.05
CA ASN A 128 0.53 13.18 1.38
C ASN A 128 1.90 13.00 2.06
N ILE A 129 3.00 12.88 1.32
CA ILE A 129 4.30 12.41 1.85
C ILE A 129 4.86 13.21 3.04
N ASN A 130 4.66 14.53 3.05
CA ASN A 130 5.08 15.41 4.15
C ASN A 130 3.93 15.83 5.07
N GLY A 131 2.74 15.30 4.81
CA GLY A 131 1.51 15.62 5.52
C GLY A 131 1.32 14.81 6.80
N GLY A 132 0.06 14.65 7.18
CA GLY A 132 -0.31 13.84 8.33
C GLY A 132 -1.79 13.56 8.39
N GLN A 133 -2.20 12.87 9.45
CA GLN A 133 -3.58 12.51 9.68
C GLN A 133 -4.06 12.91 11.08
N TRP A 134 -5.26 13.47 11.14
CA TRP A 134 -6.04 13.57 12.38
C TRP A 134 -6.91 12.32 12.50
N ALA A 135 -6.59 11.45 13.45
CA ALA A 135 -7.20 10.13 13.57
C ALA A 135 -7.89 9.92 14.93
N ILE A 136 -8.99 9.16 14.89
CA ILE A 136 -9.62 8.54 16.06
C ILE A 136 -9.54 7.03 15.84
N SER A 137 -8.83 6.36 16.74
CA SER A 137 -8.67 4.91 16.72
C SER A 137 -9.34 4.28 17.94
N ILE A 138 -10.05 3.18 17.74
CA ILE A 138 -10.65 2.39 18.81
C ILE A 138 -10.02 1.00 18.77
N LEU A 139 -9.36 0.61 19.87
CA LEU A 139 -8.80 -0.73 20.05
C LEU A 139 -9.93 -1.73 20.31
N LYS A 140 -9.89 -2.87 19.64
CA LYS A 140 -10.86 -3.95 19.86
C LYS A 140 -10.44 -4.74 21.09
N SER A 141 -11.31 -4.82 22.11
CA SER A 141 -11.06 -5.63 23.30
C SER A 141 -11.51 -7.08 23.08
N GLN A 142 -10.99 -8.03 23.85
CA GLN A 142 -11.47 -9.42 23.80
C GLN A 142 -12.94 -9.54 24.27
N ASP A 143 -13.40 -8.65 25.15
CA ASP A 143 -14.77 -8.66 25.70
C ASP A 143 -15.85 -8.17 24.70
N GLU A 144 -15.47 -7.38 23.68
CA GLU A 144 -16.36 -6.94 22.60
C GLU A 144 -16.82 -8.07 21.68
N PHE A 145 -16.07 -9.19 21.64
CA PHE A 145 -16.47 -10.37 20.88
C PHE A 145 -17.72 -11.04 21.47
N LEU A 146 -17.98 -10.83 22.76
CA LEU A 146 -19.10 -11.43 23.52
C LEU A 146 -20.30 -10.49 23.67
N ASN A 147 -20.09 -9.18 23.83
CA ASN A 147 -21.17 -8.19 24.05
C ASN A 147 -21.67 -7.48 22.78
N GLY A 148 -21.16 -7.90 21.62
CA GLY A 148 -21.62 -7.46 20.31
C GLY A 148 -20.75 -6.36 19.72
N LYS A 149 -20.29 -6.59 18.48
CA LYS A 149 -19.56 -5.68 17.57
C LYS A 149 -20.17 -4.26 17.39
N SER A 150 -21.29 -3.95 18.04
CA SER A 150 -22.32 -2.98 17.66
C SER A 150 -21.93 -1.51 17.90
N ASP A 151 -21.47 -1.15 19.08
CA ASP A 151 -21.60 0.25 19.52
C ASP A 151 -20.42 1.13 19.11
N HIS A 152 -19.19 0.62 19.20
CA HIS A 152 -18.00 1.37 18.81
C HIS A 152 -17.93 1.58 17.29
N ILE A 153 -18.27 0.55 16.49
CA ILE A 153 -18.27 0.66 15.03
C ILE A 153 -19.39 1.58 14.54
N LYS A 154 -20.54 1.62 15.22
CA LYS A 154 -21.59 2.61 14.98
C LYS A 154 -21.09 4.02 15.28
N LYS A 155 -20.34 4.21 16.37
CA LYS A 155 -19.70 5.49 16.72
C LYS A 155 -18.70 5.93 15.64
N LEU A 156 -17.81 5.04 15.21
CA LEU A 156 -16.89 5.28 14.08
C LEU A 156 -17.64 5.57 12.77
N SER A 157 -18.73 4.86 12.50
CA SER A 157 -19.57 5.11 11.32
C SER A 157 -20.20 6.50 11.35
N LYS A 158 -20.56 7.01 12.53
CA LYS A 158 -21.01 8.40 12.71
C LYS A 158 -19.89 9.38 12.41
N TYR A 159 -18.68 9.15 12.89
CA TYR A 159 -17.52 10.00 12.59
C TYR A 159 -17.16 10.01 11.10
N TRP A 160 -17.19 8.85 10.46
CA TRP A 160 -17.03 8.74 9.00
C TRP A 160 -18.08 9.55 8.25
N LYS A 161 -19.36 9.43 8.64
CA LYS A 161 -20.44 10.26 8.09
C LYS A 161 -20.13 11.75 8.24
N THR A 162 -19.72 12.18 9.44
CA THR A 162 -19.36 13.58 9.71
C THR A 162 -18.21 14.04 8.80
N PHE A 163 -17.19 13.22 8.59
CA PHE A 163 -16.07 13.56 7.69
C PHE A 163 -16.54 13.69 6.24
N LEU A 164 -17.31 12.73 5.73
CA LEU A 164 -17.86 12.80 4.36
C LEU A 164 -18.67 14.08 4.13
N ILE A 165 -19.54 14.43 5.07
CA ILE A 165 -20.35 15.66 5.02
C ILE A 165 -19.47 16.91 5.11
N ALA A 166 -18.47 16.90 5.99
CA ALA A 166 -17.56 18.03 6.13
C ALA A 166 -16.75 18.28 4.85
N LEU A 167 -16.29 17.21 4.18
CA LEU A 167 -15.57 17.29 2.92
C LEU A 167 -16.46 17.75 1.76
N ALA A 168 -17.65 17.16 1.60
CA ALA A 168 -18.57 17.52 0.52
C ALA A 168 -19.17 18.93 0.71
N GLY A 169 -19.50 19.29 1.94
CA GLY A 169 -20.05 20.59 2.31
C GLY A 169 -19.01 21.68 2.53
N ASP A 170 -17.72 21.39 2.33
CA ASP A 170 -16.61 22.33 2.51
C ASP A 170 -16.60 23.03 3.88
N GLN A 171 -16.82 22.26 4.96
CA GLN A 171 -17.00 22.77 6.32
C GLN A 171 -15.68 23.02 7.06
N LEU A 172 -14.54 22.77 6.41
CA LEU A 172 -13.19 23.03 6.91
C LEU A 172 -12.69 24.38 6.39
N GLU A 173 -13.52 25.41 6.60
CA GLU A 173 -13.33 26.75 6.04
C GLU A 173 -11.93 27.31 6.33
N GLY A 174 -11.29 27.87 5.30
CA GLY A 174 -9.92 28.42 5.38
C GLY A 174 -8.81 27.37 5.41
N TYR A 175 -9.14 26.09 5.34
CA TYR A 175 -8.17 25.00 5.29
C TYR A 175 -8.40 24.02 4.14
N THR A 176 -9.43 24.23 3.33
CA THR A 176 -9.86 23.33 2.26
C THR A 176 -8.72 22.91 1.35
N GLU A 177 -7.83 23.82 0.97
CA GLU A 177 -6.70 23.56 0.09
C GLU A 177 -5.72 22.51 0.66
N PHE A 178 -5.59 22.43 2.00
CA PHE A 178 -4.68 21.51 2.68
C PHE A 178 -5.28 20.12 2.89
N ILE A 179 -6.58 19.94 2.65
CA ILE A 179 -7.25 18.65 2.85
C ILE A 179 -6.97 17.72 1.68
N CYS A 180 -6.45 16.53 1.95
CA CYS A 180 -6.22 15.49 0.95
C CYS A 180 -7.44 14.56 0.83
N GLY A 181 -7.98 14.12 1.96
CA GLY A 181 -9.07 13.15 1.99
C GLY A 181 -9.37 12.62 3.38
N ALA A 182 -10.29 11.67 3.46
CA ALA A 182 -10.62 10.93 4.68
C ALA A 182 -10.54 9.42 4.43
N VAL A 183 -10.14 8.68 5.45
CA VAL A 183 -10.02 7.22 5.46
C VAL A 183 -10.81 6.66 6.64
N ILE A 184 -11.51 5.55 6.42
CA ILE A 184 -11.95 4.65 7.50
C ILE A 184 -11.40 3.25 7.23
N THR A 185 -10.75 2.66 8.23
CA THR A 185 -10.19 1.31 8.18
C THR A 185 -10.81 0.44 9.26
N ILE A 186 -11.30 -0.74 8.85
CA ILE A 186 -11.84 -1.77 9.75
C ILE A 186 -10.84 -2.91 9.79
N ASP A 187 -10.13 -3.09 10.91
CA ASP A 187 -9.04 -4.07 11.02
C ASP A 187 -9.24 -5.05 12.19
N HIS A 188 -8.38 -6.05 12.35
CA HIS A 188 -8.50 -7.04 13.42
C HIS A 188 -8.23 -6.45 14.81
N ASP A 189 -7.24 -5.57 14.91
CA ASP A 189 -6.77 -5.06 16.21
C ASP A 189 -7.40 -3.71 16.58
N LYS A 190 -7.61 -2.85 15.57
CA LYS A 190 -8.14 -1.51 15.75
C LYS A 190 -8.99 -1.06 14.56
N ASP A 191 -10.09 -0.37 14.85
CA ASP A 191 -10.80 0.40 13.84
C ASP A 191 -10.36 1.86 13.92
N GLU A 192 -10.22 2.54 12.79
CA GLU A 192 -9.69 3.90 12.73
C GLU A 192 -10.41 4.72 11.67
N VAL A 193 -10.73 5.97 12.02
CA VAL A 193 -11.18 7.00 11.06
C VAL A 193 -10.21 8.16 11.12
N ALA A 194 -9.81 8.65 9.95
CA ALA A 194 -8.75 9.63 9.83
C ALA A 194 -9.04 10.66 8.73
N LEU A 195 -8.71 11.93 8.98
CA LEU A 195 -8.66 12.98 7.98
C LEU A 195 -7.19 13.25 7.62
N TRP A 196 -6.84 13.12 6.36
CA TRP A 196 -5.50 13.33 5.84
C TRP A 196 -5.36 14.76 5.33
N ILE A 197 -4.26 15.39 5.72
CA ILE A 197 -3.89 16.75 5.35
C ILE A 197 -2.48 16.78 4.76
N SER A 198 -2.22 17.72 3.87
CA SER A 198 -0.90 17.95 3.26
C SER A 198 0.08 18.56 4.26
N ASP A 199 1.30 18.85 3.82
CA ASP A 199 2.28 19.54 4.64
C ASP A 199 1.79 20.95 5.03
N VAL A 200 1.63 21.16 6.33
CA VAL A 200 1.14 22.41 6.91
C VAL A 200 1.88 22.71 8.21
N SER A 201 1.90 23.98 8.60
CA SER A 201 2.41 24.38 9.91
C SER A 201 1.58 23.76 11.04
N ASN A 202 2.21 23.60 12.21
CA ASN A 202 1.55 23.04 13.40
C ASN A 202 0.29 23.85 13.78
N ASP A 203 0.32 25.18 13.62
CA ASP A 203 -0.83 26.05 13.93
C ASP A 203 -2.02 25.77 13.00
N LYS A 204 -1.78 25.62 11.69
CA LYS A 204 -2.82 25.25 10.72
C LYS A 204 -3.37 23.86 10.99
N SER A 205 -2.49 22.89 11.26
CA SER A 205 -2.92 21.53 11.65
C SER A 205 -3.81 21.56 12.89
N THR A 206 -3.43 22.35 13.90
CA THR A 206 -4.21 22.52 15.14
C THR A 206 -5.56 23.18 14.87
N GLY A 207 -5.61 24.18 13.99
CA GLY A 207 -6.86 24.81 13.53
C GLY A 207 -7.83 23.80 12.92
N ILE A 208 -7.33 22.94 12.03
CA ILE A 208 -8.12 21.83 11.43
C ILE A 208 -8.61 20.88 12.52
N GLY A 209 -7.74 20.46 13.44
CA GLY A 209 -8.09 19.59 14.55
C GLY A 209 -9.21 20.16 15.44
N ASN A 210 -9.18 21.48 15.70
CA ASN A 210 -10.21 22.16 16.48
C ASN A 210 -11.58 22.16 15.78
N ILE A 211 -11.62 22.41 14.46
CA ILE A 211 -12.86 22.31 13.68
C ILE A 211 -13.40 20.87 13.72
N LEU A 212 -12.53 19.87 13.57
CA LEU A 212 -12.95 18.47 13.65
C LEU A 212 -13.54 18.11 15.02
N LYS A 213 -12.93 18.57 16.12
CA LYS A 213 -13.49 18.38 17.46
C LYS A 213 -14.90 18.95 17.58
N GLN A 214 -15.13 20.14 17.02
CA GLN A 214 -16.46 20.78 17.00
C GLN A 214 -17.47 20.00 16.15
N LEU A 215 -17.10 19.62 14.93
CA LEU A 215 -17.97 18.89 14.00
C LEU A 215 -18.36 17.50 14.54
N LEU A 216 -17.41 16.81 15.16
CA LEU A 216 -17.61 15.49 15.74
C LEU A 216 -18.29 15.54 17.13
N LYS A 217 -18.41 16.73 17.73
CA LYS A 217 -18.93 16.96 19.09
C LYS A 217 -18.19 16.13 20.14
N LEU A 218 -16.85 16.10 20.03
CA LEU A 218 -16.01 15.30 20.92
C LEU A 218 -15.94 15.95 22.31
N ALA A 219 -15.99 15.14 23.36
CA ALA A 219 -15.65 15.59 24.71
C ALA A 219 -14.13 15.79 24.87
N ASN A 220 -13.71 16.53 25.90
CA ASN A 220 -12.29 16.86 26.13
C ASN A 220 -11.37 15.63 26.25
N ASP A 221 -11.90 14.47 26.66
CA ASP A 221 -11.16 13.21 26.83
C ASP A 221 -11.16 12.29 25.59
N GLU A 222 -11.81 12.66 24.48
CA GLU A 222 -11.83 11.79 23.29
C GLU A 222 -10.54 11.90 22.45
N ASN A 223 -10.03 10.74 22.02
CA ASN A 223 -8.68 10.50 21.46
C ASN A 223 -8.45 11.00 20.01
N LEU A 224 -8.90 12.20 19.63
CA LEU A 224 -8.51 12.78 18.33
C LEU A 224 -7.02 13.21 18.38
N LYS A 225 -6.17 12.51 17.64
CA LYS A 225 -4.71 12.71 17.64
C LYS A 225 -4.18 13.03 16.25
N PHE A 226 -3.20 13.93 16.18
CA PHE A 226 -2.47 14.19 14.95
C PHE A 226 -1.23 13.31 14.88
N GLU A 227 -1.06 12.61 13.77
CA GLU A 227 0.12 11.81 13.45
C GLU A 227 0.66 12.26 12.09
N LYS A 228 1.93 12.69 12.04
CA LYS A 228 2.59 12.91 10.74
C LYS A 228 2.73 11.59 9.99
N HIS A 229 2.60 11.66 8.67
CA HIS A 229 2.99 10.55 7.81
C HIS A 229 4.51 10.33 7.94
N PRO A 230 5.02 9.11 7.68
CA PRO A 230 6.45 8.86 7.74
C PRO A 230 7.23 9.82 6.84
N LEU A 231 8.12 10.65 7.42
CA LEU A 231 8.93 11.65 6.70
C LEU A 231 9.92 11.02 5.72
N THR A 232 10.28 9.78 5.98
CA THR A 232 11.17 8.99 5.14
C THR A 232 10.59 7.60 4.98
N ILE A 233 10.92 6.99 3.86
CA ILE A 233 10.74 5.55 3.69
C ILE A 233 11.43 4.86 4.86
N SER A 234 10.68 4.00 5.53
CA SER A 234 11.26 3.15 6.55
C SER A 234 12.22 2.16 5.90
N PRO A 235 13.32 1.80 6.59
CA PRO A 235 14.13 0.64 6.20
C PRO A 235 13.32 -0.66 6.06
N VAL A 236 12.13 -0.76 6.68
CA VAL A 236 11.29 -1.96 6.61
C VAL A 236 10.23 -1.79 5.53
N LEU A 237 10.27 -2.70 4.54
CA LEU A 237 9.29 -2.78 3.46
C LEU A 237 8.46 -4.07 3.59
N THR A 238 7.18 -3.98 3.29
CA THR A 238 6.37 -5.16 2.94
C THR A 238 6.36 -5.31 1.43
N VAL A 239 6.67 -6.52 0.97
CA VAL A 239 6.72 -6.93 -0.42
C VAL A 239 5.54 -7.83 -0.70
N TYR A 240 4.89 -7.59 -1.83
CA TYR A 240 3.74 -8.35 -2.29
C TYR A 240 3.95 -8.84 -3.72
N GLY A 241 3.14 -9.81 -4.14
CA GLY A 241 3.32 -10.49 -5.43
C GLY A 241 4.35 -11.62 -5.40
N LEU A 242 5.04 -11.84 -4.27
CA LEU A 242 5.94 -12.98 -4.08
C LEU A 242 5.14 -14.26 -3.81
N SER A 243 5.37 -15.31 -4.60
CA SER A 243 4.80 -16.63 -4.36
C SER A 243 5.72 -17.46 -3.47
N GLN A 244 5.23 -17.96 -2.34
CA GLN A 244 5.98 -18.84 -1.43
C GLN A 244 6.39 -20.19 -2.03
N LEU A 245 5.83 -20.56 -3.19
CA LEU A 245 6.28 -21.72 -3.98
C LEU A 245 7.64 -21.45 -4.66
N ASN A 246 7.86 -20.20 -5.06
CA ASN A 246 9.00 -19.80 -5.88
C ASN A 246 10.02 -18.94 -5.11
N PHE A 247 9.62 -18.32 -4.00
CA PHE A 247 10.49 -17.50 -3.16
C PHE A 247 10.67 -18.12 -1.77
N ASN A 248 11.88 -17.96 -1.24
CA ASN A 248 12.25 -18.18 0.15
C ASN A 248 13.11 -16.98 0.60
N CYS A 249 13.54 -16.94 1.87
CA CYS A 249 14.33 -15.81 2.38
C CYS A 249 15.62 -15.56 1.58
N GLU A 250 16.30 -16.61 1.15
CA GLU A 250 17.54 -16.52 0.36
C GLU A 250 17.30 -15.91 -1.03
N ARG A 251 16.25 -16.32 -1.71
CA ARG A 251 15.88 -15.79 -3.03
C ARG A 251 15.46 -14.32 -2.95
N VAL A 252 14.79 -13.93 -1.87
CA VAL A 252 14.49 -12.51 -1.60
C VAL A 252 15.78 -11.75 -1.34
N PHE A 253 16.65 -12.25 -0.46
CA PHE A 253 17.95 -11.65 -0.18
C PHE A 253 18.79 -11.47 -1.47
N ASN A 254 18.84 -12.50 -2.32
CA ASN A 254 19.55 -12.50 -3.60
C ASN A 254 19.10 -11.39 -4.57
N LEU A 255 17.83 -10.96 -4.49
CA LEU A 255 17.31 -9.86 -5.29
C LEU A 255 17.54 -8.51 -4.61
N MET A 256 17.21 -8.41 -3.31
CA MET A 256 17.25 -7.14 -2.58
C MET A 256 18.69 -6.64 -2.36
N CYS A 257 19.66 -7.56 -2.25
CA CYS A 257 21.05 -7.19 -1.98
C CYS A 257 21.71 -6.35 -3.09
N LEU A 258 21.10 -6.29 -4.29
CA LEU A 258 21.55 -5.44 -5.38
C LEU A 258 21.28 -3.94 -5.12
N TYR A 259 20.28 -3.63 -4.29
CA TYR A 259 19.77 -2.27 -4.09
C TYR A 259 20.08 -1.71 -2.69
N GLY A 260 20.57 -2.57 -1.79
CA GLY A 260 21.01 -2.19 -0.47
C GLY A 260 21.46 -3.41 0.34
N ASP A 261 21.91 -3.18 1.56
CA ASP A 261 22.16 -4.22 2.55
C ASP A 261 20.83 -4.72 3.11
N CYS A 262 20.39 -5.88 2.61
CA CYS A 262 19.22 -6.58 3.11
C CYS A 262 19.59 -7.34 4.40
N LEU A 263 19.08 -6.89 5.54
CA LEU A 263 19.46 -7.40 6.86
C LEU A 263 18.56 -8.53 7.33
N LYS A 264 17.23 -8.43 7.11
CA LYS A 264 16.28 -9.45 7.59
C LYS A 264 15.19 -9.68 6.57
N VAL A 265 14.75 -10.93 6.48
CA VAL A 265 13.60 -11.34 5.64
C VAL A 265 12.65 -12.17 6.49
N LEU A 266 11.37 -11.83 6.45
CA LEU A 266 10.31 -12.50 7.21
C LEU A 266 9.07 -12.72 6.34
N PHE A 267 8.74 -13.97 6.06
CA PHE A 267 7.49 -14.37 5.44
C PHE A 267 6.39 -14.58 6.49
N SER A 268 5.22 -14.05 6.19
CA SER A 268 3.97 -14.30 6.91
C SER A 268 3.19 -15.44 6.27
N ARG A 269 2.27 -16.07 7.02
CA ARG A 269 1.45 -17.19 6.51
C ARG A 269 0.46 -16.78 5.42
N ASP A 270 0.12 -15.50 5.34
CA ASP A 270 -0.78 -14.91 4.33
C ASP A 270 -0.14 -14.74 2.94
N GLY A 271 1.16 -15.05 2.80
CA GLY A 271 1.89 -14.87 1.54
C GLY A 271 2.72 -13.59 1.49
N THR A 272 2.55 -12.67 2.44
CA THR A 272 3.31 -11.42 2.48
C THR A 272 4.73 -11.63 3.00
N CYS A 273 5.65 -10.75 2.58
CA CYS A 273 7.05 -10.81 3.00
C CYS A 273 7.49 -9.44 3.49
N MET A 274 8.04 -9.35 4.70
CA MET A 274 8.70 -8.15 5.21
C MET A 274 10.21 -8.27 4.98
N ILE A 275 10.82 -7.18 4.52
CA ILE A 275 12.26 -7.05 4.35
C ILE A 275 12.75 -5.85 5.14
N GLN A 276 13.89 -5.99 5.82
CA GLN A 276 14.58 -4.88 6.46
C GLN A 276 15.85 -4.57 5.68
N MET A 277 15.91 -3.37 5.10
CA MET A 277 17.11 -2.78 4.53
C MET A 277 17.90 -2.05 5.63
N ARG A 278 19.14 -1.64 5.35
CA ARG A 278 19.96 -0.90 6.32
C ARG A 278 19.34 0.45 6.72
N ASN A 279 18.77 1.17 5.77
CA ASN A 279 18.20 2.49 5.98
C ASN A 279 17.06 2.77 4.97
N GLY A 280 16.38 3.90 5.16
CA GLY A 280 15.27 4.32 4.30
C GLY A 280 15.65 4.61 2.85
N GLU A 281 16.86 5.12 2.61
CA GLU A 281 17.38 5.40 1.27
C GLU A 281 17.55 4.11 0.45
N GLN A 282 18.14 3.07 1.04
CA GLN A 282 18.27 1.77 0.39
C GLN A 282 16.92 1.08 0.18
N ALA A 283 15.97 1.29 1.09
CA ALA A 283 14.58 0.86 0.90
C ALA A 283 13.89 1.62 -0.24
N GLN A 284 14.15 2.92 -0.40
CA GLN A 284 13.70 3.70 -1.54
C GLN A 284 14.30 3.17 -2.85
N ASN A 285 15.59 2.83 -2.87
CA ASN A 285 16.23 2.22 -4.05
C ASN A 285 15.53 0.93 -4.49
N VAL A 286 15.14 0.08 -3.55
CA VAL A 286 14.34 -1.13 -3.84
C VAL A 286 13.02 -0.75 -4.51
N ILE A 287 12.30 0.23 -3.96
CA ILE A 287 11.00 0.67 -4.49
C ILE A 287 11.15 1.23 -5.91
N ASP A 288 12.10 2.13 -6.13
CA ASP A 288 12.25 2.85 -7.40
C ASP A 288 12.64 1.93 -8.56
N HIS A 289 13.38 0.87 -8.26
CA HIS A 289 13.95 -0.01 -9.27
C HIS A 289 13.18 -1.32 -9.46
N LEU A 290 12.58 -1.87 -8.41
CA LEU A 290 11.91 -3.18 -8.46
C LEU A 290 10.38 -3.12 -8.52
N SER A 291 9.75 -2.00 -8.16
CA SER A 291 8.28 -1.91 -8.21
C SER A 291 7.77 -2.13 -9.64
N ALA A 292 6.64 -2.84 -9.76
CA ALA A 292 6.01 -3.24 -11.02
C ALA A 292 6.83 -4.21 -11.90
N CYS A 293 7.93 -4.77 -11.38
CA CYS A 293 8.64 -5.84 -12.09
C CYS A 293 7.83 -7.14 -12.05
N LYS A 294 7.70 -7.81 -13.20
CA LYS A 294 7.03 -9.10 -13.30
C LYS A 294 7.99 -10.24 -12.99
N VAL A 295 7.62 -11.08 -12.02
CA VAL A 295 8.36 -12.29 -11.66
C VAL A 295 7.37 -13.44 -11.44
N PHE A 296 7.54 -14.52 -12.20
CA PHE A 296 6.58 -15.64 -12.27
C PHE A 296 5.17 -15.19 -12.66
N GLY A 297 5.08 -14.26 -13.62
CA GLY A 297 3.81 -13.71 -14.10
C GLY A 297 3.06 -12.79 -13.13
N LYS A 298 3.61 -12.50 -11.95
CA LYS A 298 3.03 -11.54 -10.98
C LYS A 298 3.90 -10.29 -10.86
N GLU A 299 3.28 -9.13 -10.76
CA GLU A 299 3.99 -7.88 -10.47
C GLU A 299 4.33 -7.80 -8.98
N ILE A 300 5.56 -7.40 -8.68
CA ILE A 300 6.02 -7.17 -7.32
C ILE A 300 5.74 -5.70 -6.96
N SER A 301 5.16 -5.49 -5.79
CA SER A 301 4.91 -4.17 -5.22
C SER A 301 5.50 -4.06 -3.82
N PHE A 302 5.83 -2.84 -3.43
CA PHE A 302 6.53 -2.55 -2.18
C PHE A 302 5.81 -1.46 -1.41
N VAL A 303 5.81 -1.63 -0.10
CA VAL A 303 5.14 -0.73 0.83
C VAL A 303 6.06 -0.48 1.99
N SER A 304 6.43 0.78 2.20
CA SER A 304 7.18 1.13 3.39
C SER A 304 6.30 1.13 4.64
N MET A 305 6.82 0.49 5.68
CA MET A 305 6.14 0.28 6.96
C MET A 305 6.40 1.45 7.91
N ARG A 306 5.60 1.60 8.96
CA ARG A 306 5.90 2.56 10.05
C ARG A 306 7.01 2.08 11.01
N LYS A 307 7.31 0.77 10.99
CA LYS A 307 8.33 0.14 11.87
C LYS A 307 9.72 0.39 11.30
N THR A 308 10.71 0.70 12.13
CA THR A 308 12.11 0.91 11.71
C THR A 308 12.95 -0.37 11.72
N GLU A 309 12.44 -1.46 12.29
CA GLU A 309 13.14 -2.74 12.34
C GLU A 309 12.16 -3.93 12.38
N ILE A 310 12.61 -5.07 11.87
CA ILE A 310 11.98 -6.37 12.07
C ILE A 310 12.54 -6.97 13.36
N ARG A 311 11.71 -7.01 14.39
CA ARG A 311 12.02 -7.68 15.65
C ARG A 311 12.19 -9.18 15.43
N GLN A 312 13.01 -9.81 16.27
CA GLN A 312 13.15 -11.25 16.28
C GLN A 312 11.76 -11.90 16.47
N PRO A 313 11.27 -12.71 15.52
CA PRO A 313 9.99 -13.37 15.69
C PRO A 313 10.08 -14.43 16.79
N ILE A 314 9.00 -14.62 17.53
CA ILE A 314 8.85 -15.72 18.49
C ILE A 314 8.98 -17.04 17.70
N LYS A 315 9.65 -18.04 18.27
CA LYS A 315 9.95 -19.32 17.59
C LYS A 315 8.71 -19.98 16.98
N GLU A 316 7.56 -19.90 17.64
CA GLU A 316 6.28 -20.47 17.20
C GLU A 316 5.71 -19.79 15.94
N CYS A 317 6.09 -18.52 15.68
CA CYS A 317 5.69 -17.79 14.48
C CYS A 317 6.57 -18.13 13.27
N ILE A 318 7.73 -18.75 13.48
CA ILE A 318 8.60 -19.22 12.40
C ILE A 318 8.06 -20.55 11.89
N PHE A 319 7.73 -20.61 10.61
CA PHE A 319 7.20 -21.81 9.97
C PHE A 319 8.11 -22.29 8.85
N LYS A 320 7.93 -23.55 8.45
CA LYS A 320 8.62 -24.14 7.32
C LYS A 320 7.88 -23.83 6.03
N MET A 321 8.57 -23.15 5.13
CA MET A 321 8.12 -22.87 3.78
C MET A 321 8.26 -24.12 2.90
N PRO A 322 7.62 -24.15 1.71
CA PRO A 322 7.84 -25.20 0.72
C PRO A 322 9.33 -25.44 0.46
N GLY A 323 9.75 -26.71 0.50
CA GLY A 323 11.16 -27.09 0.40
C GLY A 323 11.96 -27.06 1.72
N GLY A 324 11.29 -26.86 2.87
CA GLY A 324 11.92 -26.97 4.20
C GLY A 324 12.68 -25.72 4.67
N PHE A 325 12.63 -24.64 3.88
CA PHE A 325 13.24 -23.35 4.21
C PHE A 325 12.52 -22.69 5.39
N SER A 326 13.26 -21.90 6.18
CA SER A 326 12.69 -21.09 7.26
C SER A 326 11.94 -19.88 6.69
N SER A 327 10.81 -19.50 7.31
CA SER A 327 10.09 -18.27 7.00
C SER A 327 10.81 -17.00 7.48
N PHE A 328 11.86 -17.13 8.30
CA PHE A 328 12.66 -16.02 8.79
C PHE A 328 14.15 -16.29 8.58
N ALA A 329 14.89 -15.26 8.16
CA ALA A 329 16.34 -15.27 8.11
C ALA A 329 16.91 -13.90 8.51
N ASP A 330 18.02 -13.93 9.26
CA ASP A 330 18.83 -12.78 9.61
C ASP A 330 20.16 -12.85 8.85
N TYR A 331 20.41 -11.83 8.05
CA TYR A 331 21.57 -11.63 7.18
C TYR A 331 22.43 -10.46 7.65
N SER A 332 22.24 -9.96 8.88
CA SER A 332 22.97 -8.81 9.40
C SER A 332 24.49 -9.01 9.39
N ASP A 333 24.94 -10.25 9.54
CA ASP A 333 26.36 -10.66 9.52
C ASP A 333 26.76 -11.37 8.20
N SER A 334 25.92 -11.27 7.16
CA SER A 334 26.18 -11.95 5.89
C SER A 334 27.40 -11.33 5.17
N PRO A 335 28.34 -12.14 4.66
CA PRO A 335 29.46 -11.64 3.84
C PRO A 335 29.00 -11.15 2.46
N HIS A 336 27.71 -11.28 2.15
CA HIS A 336 27.12 -10.91 0.85
C HIS A 336 26.39 -9.56 0.88
N LEU A 337 26.56 -8.78 1.96
CA LEU A 337 26.11 -7.39 2.05
C LEU A 337 26.99 -6.50 1.17
N ARG A 338 26.40 -5.84 0.18
CA ARG A 338 27.13 -5.13 -0.89
C ARG A 338 27.43 -3.66 -0.61
N PHE A 339 26.81 -3.05 0.40
CA PHE A 339 26.87 -1.60 0.64
C PHE A 339 27.64 -1.22 1.91
N SER A 340 27.79 -2.17 2.85
CA SER A 340 28.47 -1.97 4.15
C SER A 340 30.00 -1.92 4.07
N TYR A 341 30.61 -2.48 3.02
CA TYR A 341 32.06 -2.48 2.82
C TYR A 341 32.42 -1.51 1.66
N GLN A 342 33.47 -0.70 1.85
CA GLN A 342 33.83 0.55 1.12
C GLN A 342 33.78 0.52 -0.43
N GLU A 343 33.57 1.71 -1.02
CA GLU A 343 33.66 2.07 -2.47
C GLU A 343 33.32 0.98 -3.50
N ASN A 344 32.16 0.34 -3.34
CA ASN A 344 31.75 -0.72 -4.25
C ASN A 344 31.19 -0.19 -5.58
N LEU A 345 31.66 -0.75 -6.70
CA LEU A 345 31.11 -0.63 -8.06
C LEU A 345 29.58 -0.73 -8.09
N TRP A 346 29.00 -1.55 -7.19
CA TRP A 346 27.55 -1.74 -7.06
C TRP A 346 26.77 -0.49 -6.63
N LYS A 347 27.38 0.43 -5.87
CA LYS A 347 26.75 1.72 -5.53
C LYS A 347 26.56 2.60 -6.76
N VAL A 348 27.43 2.45 -7.75
CA VAL A 348 27.40 3.19 -9.02
C VAL A 348 26.49 2.50 -10.06
N LEU A 349 26.10 1.25 -9.84
CA LEU A 349 25.34 0.39 -10.76
C LEU A 349 23.86 0.20 -10.37
N LEU A 350 23.29 1.10 -9.57
CA LEU A 350 21.84 1.07 -9.30
C LEU A 350 21.06 1.25 -10.59
N GLN A 351 20.38 0.19 -11.02
CA GLN A 351 19.61 0.21 -12.24
C GLN A 351 18.40 -0.72 -12.17
N LYS A 352 17.42 -0.41 -13.01
CA LYS A 352 16.24 -1.25 -13.15
C LYS A 352 16.64 -2.63 -13.69
N PRO A 353 15.90 -3.69 -13.35
CA PRO A 353 16.12 -5.00 -13.94
C PRO A 353 16.18 -4.95 -15.46
N THR A 354 17.26 -5.48 -16.02
CA THR A 354 17.46 -5.64 -17.45
C THR A 354 17.47 -7.13 -17.81
N TYR A 355 17.47 -7.44 -19.10
CA TYR A 355 17.60 -8.81 -19.60
C TYR A 355 19.07 -9.31 -19.59
N SER A 356 20.02 -8.51 -19.10
CA SER A 356 21.45 -8.83 -19.06
C SER A 356 21.95 -8.81 -17.63
N LEU A 357 22.70 -9.85 -17.25
CA LEU A 357 23.36 -9.96 -15.96
C LEU A 357 24.87 -9.93 -16.13
N ILE A 358 25.55 -9.14 -15.30
CA ILE A 358 26.98 -9.28 -15.06
C ILE A 358 27.20 -10.34 -13.98
N PHE A 359 28.21 -11.20 -14.18
CA PHE A 359 28.70 -12.09 -13.15
C PHE A 359 30.13 -11.72 -12.77
N LEU A 360 30.41 -11.73 -11.47
CA LEU A 360 31.71 -11.49 -10.86
C LEU A 360 32.09 -12.68 -9.97
N ASN A 361 33.37 -12.74 -9.61
CA ASN A 361 33.92 -13.73 -8.68
C ASN A 361 33.69 -15.19 -9.11
N ALA A 362 33.57 -15.45 -10.42
CA ALA A 362 33.62 -16.81 -10.92
C ALA A 362 35.07 -17.32 -10.92
N PRO A 363 35.34 -18.64 -10.80
CA PRO A 363 36.69 -19.18 -10.92
C PRO A 363 37.40 -18.73 -12.21
N ALA A 364 38.72 -18.57 -12.20
CA ALA A 364 39.48 -18.24 -13.42
C ALA A 364 39.32 -19.31 -14.53
N ALA A 365 39.08 -20.57 -14.15
CA ALA A 365 38.82 -21.67 -15.08
C ALA A 365 37.36 -21.73 -15.59
N MET A 366 36.51 -20.77 -15.22
CA MET A 366 35.12 -20.72 -15.69
C MET A 366 35.05 -20.65 -17.22
N THR A 367 34.12 -21.39 -17.81
CA THR A 367 33.84 -21.39 -19.24
C THR A 367 32.40 -20.97 -19.51
N THR A 368 32.12 -20.47 -20.71
CA THR A 368 30.77 -20.08 -21.15
C THR A 368 29.77 -21.24 -21.09
N SER A 369 30.23 -22.49 -21.30
CA SER A 369 29.41 -23.70 -21.15
C SER A 369 29.10 -24.00 -19.68
N ARG A 370 30.09 -23.88 -18.78
CA ARG A 370 29.91 -24.17 -17.36
C ARG A 370 28.99 -23.16 -16.68
N ILE A 371 29.13 -21.87 -17.00
CA ILE A 371 28.24 -20.83 -16.47
C ILE A 371 26.79 -21.01 -16.97
N ARG A 372 26.60 -21.41 -18.24
CA ARG A 372 25.27 -21.76 -18.77
C ARG A 372 24.63 -22.92 -18.01
N LYS A 373 25.38 -23.98 -17.75
CA LYS A 373 24.89 -25.16 -16.99
C LYS A 373 24.38 -24.81 -15.59
N ILE A 374 24.95 -23.79 -14.93
CA ILE A 374 24.48 -23.33 -13.62
C ILE A 374 23.03 -22.83 -13.72
N PHE A 375 22.71 -22.00 -14.72
CA PHE A 375 21.34 -21.52 -14.95
C PHE A 375 20.41 -22.61 -15.47
N GLU A 376 20.91 -23.48 -16.36
CA GLU A 376 20.11 -24.56 -16.95
C GLU A 376 19.64 -25.59 -15.93
N LYS A 377 20.41 -25.81 -14.84
CA LYS A 377 19.99 -26.65 -13.70
C LYS A 377 18.67 -26.18 -13.07
N HIS A 378 18.37 -24.89 -13.18
CA HIS A 378 17.13 -24.28 -12.69
C HIS A 378 16.09 -24.07 -13.80
N GLY A 379 16.29 -24.67 -14.98
CA GLY A 379 15.38 -24.56 -16.11
C GLY A 379 15.46 -23.23 -16.87
N ILE A 380 16.51 -22.43 -16.63
CA ILE A 380 16.66 -21.10 -17.23
C ILE A 380 17.77 -21.16 -18.29
N ARG A 381 17.45 -20.78 -19.53
CA ARG A 381 18.37 -20.90 -20.67
C ARG A 381 18.87 -19.54 -21.12
N PRO A 382 20.15 -19.21 -20.90
CA PRO A 382 20.75 -18.00 -21.45
C PRO A 382 20.79 -18.02 -22.98
N LYS A 383 20.51 -16.88 -23.62
CA LYS A 383 20.74 -16.69 -25.07
C LYS A 383 22.23 -16.61 -25.35
N GLN A 384 22.93 -15.76 -24.61
CA GLN A 384 24.36 -15.50 -24.78
C GLN A 384 25.06 -15.50 -23.43
N SER A 385 26.31 -15.96 -23.43
CA SER A 385 27.22 -15.81 -22.29
C SER A 385 28.61 -15.52 -22.84
N SER A 386 29.32 -14.60 -22.18
CA SER A 386 30.68 -14.23 -22.54
C SER A 386 31.49 -13.94 -21.29
N ILE A 387 32.79 -14.23 -21.35
CA ILE A 387 33.77 -13.88 -20.31
C ILE A 387 34.53 -12.67 -20.86
N LYS A 388 34.41 -11.52 -20.20
CA LYS A 388 35.07 -10.28 -20.65
C LYS A 388 36.43 -10.10 -19.96
N GLU A 389 36.51 -10.36 -18.66
CA GLU A 389 37.76 -10.18 -17.92
C GLU A 389 38.13 -11.45 -17.15
N LYS A 390 39.44 -11.69 -17.08
CA LYS A 390 40.01 -12.84 -16.39
C LYS A 390 41.34 -12.44 -15.80
N ASN A 391 41.47 -12.62 -14.49
CA ASN A 391 42.74 -12.53 -13.79
C ASN A 391 43.16 -13.93 -13.31
N HIS A 392 44.27 -14.02 -12.57
CA HIS A 392 44.80 -15.30 -12.10
C HIS A 392 43.90 -16.02 -11.08
N LEU A 393 42.97 -15.33 -10.44
CA LEU A 393 42.13 -15.83 -9.35
C LEU A 393 40.66 -15.99 -9.78
N THR A 394 40.09 -15.02 -10.47
CA THR A 394 38.68 -14.91 -10.80
C THR A 394 38.45 -14.48 -12.25
N SER A 395 37.23 -14.70 -12.73
CA SER A 395 36.72 -14.22 -14.01
C SER A 395 35.41 -13.46 -13.83
N SER A 396 35.16 -12.52 -14.75
CA SER A 396 33.95 -11.73 -14.85
C SER A 396 33.43 -11.73 -16.29
N GLY A 397 32.14 -11.47 -16.45
CA GLY A 397 31.53 -11.44 -17.76
C GLY A 397 30.04 -11.17 -17.71
N PHE A 398 29.36 -11.45 -18.82
CA PHE A 398 27.93 -11.17 -18.95
C PHE A 398 27.14 -12.37 -19.46
N VAL A 399 25.85 -12.38 -19.13
CA VAL A 399 24.88 -13.39 -19.53
C VAL A 399 23.60 -12.68 -19.93
N ILE A 400 23.12 -12.95 -21.15
CA ILE A 400 21.94 -12.30 -21.75
C ILE A 400 20.81 -13.33 -21.83
N PHE A 401 19.62 -12.91 -21.39
CA PHE A 401 18.39 -13.70 -21.38
C PHE A 401 17.38 -13.17 -22.40
N SER A 402 16.30 -13.92 -22.62
CA SER A 402 15.27 -13.54 -23.60
C SER A 402 14.39 -12.40 -23.10
N THR A 403 14.16 -12.36 -21.78
CA THR A 403 13.29 -11.38 -21.12
C THR A 403 13.93 -10.91 -19.81
N VAL A 404 13.49 -9.74 -19.34
CA VAL A 404 13.86 -9.23 -18.01
C VAL A 404 13.43 -10.19 -16.91
N GLU A 405 12.25 -10.81 -17.05
CA GLU A 405 11.75 -11.79 -16.08
C GLU A 405 12.65 -13.03 -15.98
N GLU A 406 13.19 -13.54 -17.10
CA GLU A 406 14.16 -14.64 -17.09
C GLU A 406 15.46 -14.24 -16.38
N ALA A 407 15.95 -13.02 -16.59
CA ALA A 407 17.13 -12.51 -15.90
C ALA A 407 16.88 -12.39 -14.39
N ILE A 408 15.72 -11.87 -13.96
CA ILE A 408 15.35 -11.83 -12.53
C ILE A 408 15.29 -13.25 -11.95
N LYS A 409 14.68 -14.22 -12.67
CA LYS A 409 14.66 -15.62 -12.25
C LYS A 409 16.08 -16.17 -12.10
N ALA A 410 16.95 -15.95 -13.09
CA ALA A 410 18.33 -16.41 -13.05
C ALA A 410 19.07 -15.84 -11.83
N LEU A 411 18.86 -14.55 -11.56
CA LEU A 411 19.43 -13.85 -10.41
C LEU A 411 18.99 -14.50 -9.09
N ILE A 412 17.69 -14.63 -8.83
CA ILE A 412 17.21 -15.12 -7.53
C ILE A 412 17.64 -16.56 -7.25
N PHE A 413 17.77 -17.40 -8.28
CA PHE A 413 18.15 -18.81 -8.12
C PHE A 413 19.66 -19.04 -8.06
N CYS A 414 20.45 -18.22 -8.76
CA CYS A 414 21.88 -18.51 -8.97
C CYS A 414 22.82 -17.51 -8.28
N ASN A 415 22.35 -16.36 -7.80
CA ASN A 415 23.19 -15.42 -7.06
C ASN A 415 23.70 -16.06 -5.77
N HIS A 416 24.98 -15.82 -5.46
CA HIS A 416 25.73 -16.45 -4.37
C HIS A 416 25.88 -17.98 -4.45
N THR A 417 25.73 -18.58 -5.64
CA THR A 417 26.04 -20.01 -5.81
C THR A 417 27.50 -20.29 -5.51
N SER A 418 27.76 -21.26 -4.64
CA SER A 418 29.11 -21.76 -4.34
C SER A 418 29.61 -22.66 -5.46
N ILE A 419 30.75 -22.29 -6.05
CA ILE A 419 31.44 -23.01 -7.12
C ILE A 419 32.76 -23.53 -6.56
N VAL A 420 32.86 -24.85 -6.46
CA VAL A 420 34.06 -25.53 -5.97
C VAL A 420 34.96 -25.91 -7.14
N GLU A 421 36.26 -25.67 -6.99
CA GLU A 421 37.32 -26.19 -7.87
C GLU A 421 38.02 -27.36 -7.19
N ALA A 422 38.36 -28.40 -7.95
CA ALA A 422 38.97 -29.63 -7.40
C ALA A 422 40.28 -29.38 -6.63
N TYR A 423 40.99 -28.29 -6.95
CA TYR A 423 42.31 -27.98 -6.40
C TYR A 423 42.32 -26.81 -5.40
N GLN A 424 41.16 -26.24 -5.06
CA GLN A 424 41.09 -25.13 -4.10
C GLN A 424 40.28 -25.49 -2.85
N LYS A 425 40.80 -25.04 -1.70
CA LYS A 425 40.21 -25.30 -0.39
C LYS A 425 38.95 -24.45 -0.12
N ASN A 426 38.85 -23.27 -0.74
CA ASN A 426 37.74 -22.35 -0.57
C ASN A 426 36.87 -22.33 -1.84
N ALA A 427 35.55 -22.32 -1.66
CA ALA A 427 34.62 -22.17 -2.77
C ALA A 427 34.57 -20.71 -3.25
N TYR A 428 34.39 -20.54 -4.55
CA TYR A 428 34.07 -19.24 -5.14
C TYR A 428 32.58 -18.97 -5.00
N THR A 429 32.20 -17.77 -4.57
CA THR A 429 30.80 -17.38 -4.50
C THR A 429 30.45 -16.49 -5.68
N LEU A 430 29.63 -17.00 -6.60
CA LEU A 430 29.19 -16.26 -7.78
C LEU A 430 28.40 -15.01 -7.37
N GLN A 431 28.80 -13.83 -7.83
CA GLN A 431 28.08 -12.59 -7.58
C GLN A 431 27.43 -12.10 -8.88
N LEU A 432 26.12 -11.93 -8.86
CA LEU A 432 25.34 -11.49 -10.01
C LEU A 432 24.78 -10.08 -9.80
N GLY A 433 24.65 -9.31 -10.87
CA GLY A 433 23.94 -8.04 -10.88
C GLY A 433 23.39 -7.70 -12.26
N PHE A 434 22.46 -6.75 -12.35
CA PHE A 434 21.99 -6.27 -13.65
C PHE A 434 23.09 -5.48 -14.37
N ALA A 435 23.02 -5.44 -15.70
CA ALA A 435 23.90 -4.65 -16.56
C ALA A 435 23.10 -4.01 -17.70
N THR A 436 23.44 -2.78 -18.10
CA THR A 436 23.16 -2.27 -19.44
C THR A 436 24.13 -2.98 -20.39
N THR A 437 23.61 -3.58 -21.45
CA THR A 437 24.45 -4.23 -22.46
C THR A 437 25.42 -3.22 -23.08
N ASP A 438 26.73 -3.46 -22.93
CA ASP A 438 27.78 -2.94 -23.82
C ASP A 438 28.07 -3.96 -24.92
#